data_AF-A0A2T9UQE8-F1
#
_entry.id   AF-A0A2T9UQE8-F1
#
_cell.length_a   1.000
_cell.length_b   1.000
_cell.length_c   1.000
_cell.angle_alpha   90.00
_cell.angle_beta   90.00
_cell.angle_gamma   90.00
#
_symmetry.space_group_name_H-M   'P 1'
#
loop_
_entity.id
_entity.type
_entity.pdbx_description
1 polymer ?
#
loop_
_entity_poly.entity_id
_entity_poly.type
_entity_poly.pdbx_seq_one_letter_code
_entity_poly.pdbx_strand_id
1 'polypeptide(L)'
;MRDGRVFNWRGGIVVVIFLGFIFYPFRDLFTVYENFQEKIRVNDRLTLYITQVEASSLSKNTFHFYLYDARKSTEEFMSHVSDINPFMVTNDAKASATVTNGEIYLRVQGNIYAFTAAGFDVPIHLDRSAN
;
A
#
# COMPACT_ATOMS: atom_id res chain seq x y z
N MET A 1 -22.46 -22.46 -49.77
CA MET A 1 -22.98 -23.16 -48.59
C MET A 1 -22.32 -22.55 -47.37
N ARG A 2 -23.06 -21.82 -46.53
CA ARG A 2 -22.55 -21.24 -45.28
C ARG A 2 -23.07 -22.13 -44.16
N ASP A 3 -22.20 -22.98 -43.62
CA ASP A 3 -22.51 -23.73 -42.40
C ASP A 3 -22.74 -22.74 -41.27
N GLY A 4 -24.02 -22.54 -40.95
CA GLY A 4 -24.44 -21.86 -39.73
C GLY A 4 -24.08 -22.76 -38.56
N ARG A 5 -22.88 -22.58 -38.00
CA ARG A 5 -22.49 -23.21 -36.74
C ARG A 5 -23.56 -22.89 -35.72
N VAL A 6 -24.39 -23.89 -35.42
CA VAL A 6 -25.41 -23.84 -34.37
C VAL A 6 -24.65 -23.78 -33.06
N PHE A 7 -24.33 -22.57 -32.60
CA PHE A 7 -23.65 -22.36 -31.34
C PHE A 7 -24.57 -22.92 -30.25
N ASN A 8 -24.18 -24.07 -29.70
CA ASN A 8 -24.93 -24.70 -28.62
C ASN A 8 -24.75 -23.82 -27.38
N TRP A 9 -25.69 -22.89 -27.20
CA TRP A 9 -25.76 -21.93 -26.11
C TRP A 9 -25.49 -22.56 -24.74
N ARG A 10 -25.94 -23.82 -24.54
CA ARG A 10 -25.67 -24.58 -23.30
C ARG A 10 -24.19 -24.91 -23.12
N GLY A 11 -23.50 -25.28 -24.19
CA GLY A 11 -22.04 -25.46 -24.19
C GLY A 11 -21.29 -24.14 -23.98
N GLY A 12 -21.80 -23.05 -24.55
CA GLY A 12 -21.28 -21.70 -24.30
C GLY A 12 -21.32 -21.31 -22.83
N ILE A 13 -22.45 -21.56 -22.15
CA ILE A 13 -22.61 -21.30 -20.71
C ILE A 13 -21.59 -22.10 -19.88
N VAL A 14 -21.40 -23.39 -20.19
CA VAL A 14 -20.44 -24.23 -19.46
C VAL A 14 -19.02 -23.68 -19.58
N VAL A 15 -18.62 -23.24 -20.78
CA VAL A 15 -17.29 -22.63 -20.99
C VAL A 15 -17.15 -21.33 -20.21
N VAL A 16 -18.18 -20.48 -20.16
CA VAL A 16 -18.14 -19.22 -19.37
C VAL A 16 -18.01 -19.50 -17.88
N ILE A 17 -18.75 -20.48 -17.33
CA ILE A 17 -18.63 -20.89 -15.93
C ILE A 17 -17.23 -21.45 -15.65
N PHE A 18 -16.70 -22.27 -16.56
CA PHE A 18 -15.37 -22.87 -16.41
C PHE A 18 -14.26 -21.81 -16.45
N LEU A 19 -14.35 -20.84 -17.35
CA LEU A 19 -13.44 -19.69 -17.38
C LEU A 19 -13.58 -18.86 -16.11
N GLY A 20 -14.80 -18.58 -15.65
CA GLY A 20 -15.05 -17.87 -14.39
C GLY A 20 -14.40 -18.57 -13.19
N PHE A 21 -14.42 -19.91 -13.15
CA PHE A 21 -13.80 -20.71 -12.10
C PHE A 21 -12.26 -20.69 -12.18
N ILE A 22 -11.69 -20.79 -13.39
CA ILE A 22 -10.23 -20.71 -13.62
C ILE A 22 -9.70 -19.32 -13.25
N PHE A 23 -10.43 -18.26 -13.57
CA PHE A 23 -10.04 -16.87 -13.28
C PHE A 23 -10.40 -16.42 -11.87
N TYR A 24 -11.23 -17.16 -11.12
CA TYR A 24 -11.57 -16.85 -9.74
C TYR A 24 -10.36 -16.68 -8.81
N PRO A 25 -9.35 -17.59 -8.78
CA PRO A 25 -8.15 -17.41 -7.97
C PRO A 25 -7.23 -16.28 -8.45
N PHE A 26 -7.41 -15.79 -9.69
CA PHE A 26 -6.65 -14.64 -10.20
C PHE A 26 -7.22 -13.30 -9.68
N ARG A 27 -8.34 -13.29 -8.96
CA ARG A 27 -8.86 -12.06 -8.31
C ARG A 27 -7.89 -11.54 -7.24
N ASP A 28 -7.22 -12.43 -6.51
CA ASP A 28 -6.30 -12.06 -5.43
C ASP A 28 -4.93 -11.57 -5.95
N LEU A 29 -4.62 -11.76 -7.24
CA LEU A 29 -3.38 -11.23 -7.83
C LEU A 29 -3.44 -9.71 -8.03
N PHE A 30 -4.62 -9.11 -7.95
CA PHE A 30 -4.82 -7.66 -8.05
C PHE A 30 -5.09 -6.99 -6.69
N THR A 31 -5.24 -7.77 -5.61
CA THR A 31 -5.32 -7.21 -4.27
C THR A 31 -3.91 -6.84 -3.80
N VAL A 32 -3.65 -5.54 -3.80
CA VAL A 32 -2.46 -4.95 -3.20
C VAL A 32 -2.56 -5.14 -1.69
N TYR A 33 -1.76 -6.04 -1.13
CA TYR A 33 -1.72 -6.26 0.32
C TYR A 33 -0.79 -5.23 0.95
N GLU A 34 -1.35 -4.36 1.80
CA GLU A 34 -0.56 -3.54 2.72
C GLU A 34 -0.28 -4.32 4.00
N ASN A 35 0.96 -4.79 4.16
CA ASN A 35 1.44 -5.40 5.39
C ASN A 35 1.87 -4.31 6.38
N PHE A 36 1.25 -4.28 7.56
CA PHE A 36 1.67 -3.40 8.64
C PHE A 36 3.08 -3.78 9.11
N GLN A 37 4.02 -2.84 9.05
CA GLN A 37 5.40 -3.04 9.48
C GLN A 37 5.62 -2.46 10.88
N GLU A 38 5.31 -1.17 11.04
CA GLU A 38 5.73 -0.44 12.23
C GLU A 38 4.75 0.68 12.62
N LYS A 39 4.64 0.90 13.93
CA LYS A 39 3.87 1.98 14.55
C LYS A 39 4.75 2.73 15.52
N ILE A 40 4.90 4.04 15.30
CA ILE A 40 5.69 4.92 16.15
C ILE A 40 4.80 6.09 16.60
N ARG A 41 4.63 6.27 17.91
CA ARG A 41 3.88 7.41 18.44
C ARG A 41 4.72 8.67 18.28
N VAL A 42 4.18 9.68 17.57
CA VAL A 42 4.87 10.95 17.32
C VAL A 42 4.64 11.92 18.48
N ASN A 43 3.37 12.10 18.85
CA ASN A 43 2.93 12.92 19.97
C ASN A 43 1.55 12.45 20.46
N ASP A 44 0.89 13.22 21.33
CA ASP A 44 -0.43 12.86 21.85
C ASP A 44 -1.58 12.89 20.85
N ARG A 45 -1.33 13.41 19.65
CA ARG A 45 -2.31 13.58 18.58
C ARG A 45 -1.98 12.75 17.34
N LEU A 46 -0.72 12.36 17.13
CA LEU A 46 -0.25 11.77 15.89
C LEU A 46 0.58 10.51 16.14
N THR A 47 0.32 9.52 15.32
CA THR A 47 1.07 8.28 15.22
C THR A 47 1.50 8.09 13.78
N LEU A 48 2.78 7.74 13.62
CA LEU A 48 3.38 7.37 12.36
C LEU A 48 3.16 5.88 12.14
N TYR A 49 2.55 5.55 11.02
CA TYR A 49 2.33 4.19 10.55
C TYR A 49 3.18 3.94 9.31
N ILE A 50 3.91 2.83 9.32
CA ILE A 50 4.67 2.36 8.16
C ILE A 50 4.03 1.06 7.70
N THR A 51 3.55 1.05 6.46
CA THR A 51 3.07 -0.16 5.81
C THR A 51 3.98 -0.52 4.65
N GLN A 52 4.13 -1.82 4.41
CA GLN A 52 4.78 -2.36 3.24
C GLN A 52 3.70 -2.79 2.26
N VAL A 53 3.78 -2.25 1.06
CA VAL A 53 2.95 -2.63 -0.07
C VAL A 53 3.71 -3.64 -0.90
N GLU A 54 3.25 -4.88 -0.87
CA GLU A 54 3.77 -5.95 -1.72
C GLU A 54 3.21 -5.80 -3.13
N ALA A 55 3.98 -5.14 -3.98
CA ALA A 55 3.59 -4.88 -5.36
C ALA A 55 3.98 -6.07 -6.25
N SER A 56 3.23 -7.19 -6.18
CA SER A 56 3.37 -8.40 -7.00
C SER A 56 4.78 -9.05 -7.02
N SER A 57 4.90 -10.27 -7.54
CA SER A 57 6.20 -10.99 -7.57
C SER A 57 7.27 -10.34 -8.47
N LEU A 58 6.88 -9.40 -9.33
CA LEU A 58 7.75 -8.81 -10.37
C LEU A 58 8.12 -7.35 -10.09
N SER A 59 7.54 -6.72 -9.06
CA SER A 59 7.80 -5.32 -8.74
C SER A 59 8.42 -5.20 -7.35
N LYS A 60 9.16 -4.10 -7.13
CA LYS A 60 9.85 -3.86 -5.87
C LYS A 60 8.82 -3.49 -4.79
N ASN A 61 8.96 -4.09 -3.61
CA ASN A 61 8.19 -3.72 -2.44
C ASN A 61 8.33 -2.22 -2.19
N THR A 62 7.20 -1.57 -1.94
CA THR A 62 7.14 -0.14 -1.66
C THR A 62 6.70 0.04 -0.22
N PHE A 63 7.23 1.04 0.46
CA PHE A 63 6.95 1.37 1.85
C PHE A 63 6.21 2.69 1.87
N HIS A 64 5.03 2.66 2.47
CA HIS A 64 4.13 3.81 2.60
C HIS A 64 4.17 4.29 4.05
N PHE A 65 4.37 5.60 4.20
CA PHE A 65 4.41 6.26 5.49
C PHE A 65 3.16 7.12 5.63
N TYR A 66 2.44 6.93 6.73
CA TYR A 66 1.18 7.59 7.03
C TYR A 66 1.25 8.29 8.39
N LEU A 67 0.64 9.47 8.48
CA LEU A 67 0.39 10.14 9.75
C LEU A 67 -1.10 10.04 10.06
N TYR A 68 -1.42 9.43 11.20
CA TYR A 68 -2.79 9.21 11.61
C TYR A 68 -3.02 9.60 13.07
N ASP A 69 -4.28 9.82 13.45
CA ASP A 69 -4.63 10.26 14.80
C ASP A 69 -4.25 9.19 15.84
N ALA A 70 -3.45 9.58 16.84
CA ALA A 70 -2.99 8.71 17.91
C ALA A 70 -4.10 8.21 18.85
N ARG A 71 -5.30 8.81 18.79
CA ARG A 71 -6.48 8.40 19.54
C ARG A 71 -7.20 7.23 18.89
N LYS A 72 -6.95 6.98 17.60
CA LYS A 72 -7.56 5.91 16.82
C LYS A 72 -6.76 4.63 16.93
N SER A 73 -7.45 3.49 16.82
CA SER A 73 -6.79 2.19 16.90
C SER A 73 -6.09 1.83 15.59
N THR A 74 -5.17 0.88 15.64
CA THR A 74 -4.49 0.38 14.44
C THR A 74 -5.47 -0.31 13.49
N GLU A 75 -6.50 -0.99 14.02
CA GLU A 75 -7.55 -1.62 13.24
C GLU A 75 -8.41 -0.58 12.49
N GLU A 76 -8.72 0.54 13.14
CA GLU A 76 -9.41 1.65 12.50
C GLU A 76 -8.53 2.30 11.41
N PHE A 77 -7.23 2.39 11.63
CA PHE A 77 -6.28 2.84 10.60
C PHE A 77 -6.26 1.87 9.40
N MET A 78 -6.04 0.57 9.64
CA MET A 78 -5.93 -0.44 8.57
C MET A 78 -7.23 -0.58 7.76
N SER A 79 -8.40 -0.34 8.37
CA SER A 79 -9.68 -0.35 7.65
C SER A 79 -9.89 0.87 6.74
N HIS A 80 -9.21 1.98 6.99
CA HIS A 80 -9.28 3.20 6.19
C HIS A 80 -8.00 3.50 5.41
N VAL A 81 -6.99 2.62 5.47
CA VAL A 81 -5.67 2.87 4.87
C VAL A 81 -5.76 3.11 3.37
N SER A 82 -6.74 2.47 2.69
CA SER A 82 -7.01 2.69 1.26
C SER A 82 -7.53 4.10 0.93
N ASP A 83 -8.13 4.78 1.91
CA ASP A 83 -8.72 6.12 1.74
C ASP A 83 -7.74 7.23 2.18
N ILE A 84 -6.66 6.87 2.87
CA ILE A 84 -5.65 7.80 3.38
C ILE A 84 -4.51 7.84 2.37
N ASN A 85 -4.10 9.03 1.94
CA ASN A 85 -2.92 9.16 1.10
C ASN A 85 -1.65 9.12 1.96
N PRO A 86 -0.65 8.28 1.61
CA PRO A 86 0.63 8.29 2.30
C PRO A 86 1.34 9.63 2.06
N PHE A 87 1.97 10.16 3.11
CA PHE A 87 2.73 11.39 2.97
C PHE A 87 4.11 11.13 2.35
N MET A 88 4.62 9.89 2.46
CA MET A 88 5.85 9.46 1.80
C MET A 88 5.73 8.04 1.26
N VAL A 89 6.27 7.83 0.05
CA VAL A 89 6.32 6.54 -0.64
C VAL A 89 7.75 6.27 -1.09
N THR A 90 8.34 5.14 -0.69
CA THR A 90 9.75 4.79 -0.99
C THR A 90 9.90 3.30 -1.30
N ASN A 91 10.88 2.90 -2.11
CA ASN A 91 11.23 1.48 -2.29
C ASN A 91 12.34 0.99 -1.36
N ASP A 92 12.71 1.77 -0.36
CA ASP A 92 13.77 1.43 0.55
C ASP A 92 13.29 0.57 1.72
N ALA A 93 13.65 -0.72 1.71
CA ALA A 93 13.38 -1.63 2.81
C ALA A 93 14.17 -1.32 4.09
N LYS A 94 15.20 -0.47 4.00
CA LYS A 94 15.96 0.02 5.15
C LYS A 94 15.54 1.44 5.55
N ALA A 95 14.43 1.95 5.01
CA ALA A 95 13.91 3.23 5.43
C ALA A 95 13.58 3.16 6.92
N SER A 96 14.16 4.07 7.69
CA SER A 96 13.93 4.15 9.14
C SER A 96 13.28 5.48 9.46
N ALA A 97 12.25 5.45 10.30
CA ALA A 97 11.71 6.64 10.92
C ALA A 97 12.08 6.67 12.41
N THR A 98 12.43 7.85 12.90
CA THR A 98 12.64 8.07 14.32
C THR A 98 11.94 9.35 14.71
N VAL A 99 11.25 9.33 15.85
CA VAL A 99 10.63 10.53 16.41
C VAL A 99 11.49 11.00 17.56
N THR A 100 11.85 12.28 17.58
CA THR A 100 12.55 12.90 18.71
C THR A 100 11.94 14.27 18.97
N ASN A 101 11.53 14.53 20.21
CA ASN A 101 10.91 15.79 20.64
C ASN A 101 9.70 16.25 19.79
N GLY A 102 8.91 15.31 19.26
CA GLY A 102 7.77 15.62 18.40
C GLY A 102 8.13 15.94 16.96
N GLU A 103 9.41 15.85 16.59
CA GLU A 103 9.90 15.96 15.22
C GLU A 103 10.11 14.57 14.62
N ILE A 104 9.86 14.44 13.32
CA ILE A 104 9.99 13.16 12.61
C ILE A 104 11.25 13.21 11.75
N TYR A 105 12.18 12.30 12.03
CA TYR A 105 13.40 12.08 11.28
C TYR A 105 13.23 10.85 10.40
N LEU A 106 13.25 11.05 9.09
CA LEU A 106 13.13 10.02 8.08
C LEU A 106 14.48 9.83 7.40
N ARG A 107 14.99 8.61 7.43
CA ARG A 107 16.19 8.23 6.72
C ARG A 107 15.84 7.29 5.59
N VAL A 108 16.17 7.68 4.37
CA VAL A 108 15.90 6.90 3.16
C VAL A 108 17.18 6.80 2.34
N GLN A 109 17.60 5.58 2.02
CA GLN A 109 18.73 5.25 1.14
C GLN A 109 18.28 4.98 -0.30
N GLY A 110 17.01 4.62 -0.49
CA GLY A 110 16.43 4.33 -1.81
C GLY A 110 15.80 5.53 -2.52
N ASN A 111 14.86 5.24 -3.42
CA ASN A 111 14.13 6.24 -4.18
C ASN A 111 12.84 6.61 -3.45
N ILE A 112 12.61 7.92 -3.36
CA ILE A 112 11.36 8.50 -2.87
C ILE A 112 10.51 8.83 -4.09
N TYR A 113 9.35 8.19 -4.21
CA TYR A 113 8.42 8.38 -5.31
C TYR A 113 7.42 9.50 -5.04
N ALA A 114 7.04 9.66 -3.78
CA ALA A 114 6.18 10.75 -3.35
C ALA A 114 6.64 11.24 -1.97
N PHE A 115 6.62 12.56 -1.81
CA PHE A 115 6.77 13.23 -0.53
C PHE A 115 5.87 14.45 -0.55
N THR A 116 4.86 14.47 0.32
CA THR A 116 3.99 15.62 0.52
C THR A 116 4.08 16.07 1.97
N ALA A 117 4.03 17.38 2.17
CA ALA A 117 3.87 17.92 3.50
C ALA A 117 2.52 17.43 4.04
N ALA A 118 2.56 16.50 4.98
CA ALA A 118 1.37 16.15 5.73
C ALA A 118 0.90 17.45 6.41
N GLY A 119 -0.35 17.86 6.23
CA GLY A 119 -0.89 19.16 6.67
C GLY A 119 -1.00 19.33 8.20
N PHE A 120 -0.06 18.75 8.93
CA PHE A 120 0.09 18.77 10.37
C PHE A 120 1.26 19.69 10.74
N ASP A 121 1.14 20.33 11.90
CA ASP A 121 2.17 21.20 12.47
C ASP A 121 3.30 20.36 13.10
N VAL A 122 3.99 19.57 12.28
CA VAL A 122 5.10 18.69 12.67
C VAL A 122 6.24 18.88 11.68
N PRO A 123 7.44 19.29 12.14
CA PRO A 123 8.61 19.35 11.27
C PRO A 123 9.05 17.93 10.90
N ILE A 124 9.25 17.73 9.59
CA ILE A 124 9.72 16.47 9.01
C ILE A 124 11.10 16.70 8.42
N HIS A 125 12.11 16.04 8.98
CA HIS A 125 13.47 16.04 8.49
C HIS A 125 13.68 14.80 7.62
N LEU A 126 14.04 15.01 6.35
CA LEU A 126 14.27 13.93 5.40
C LEU A 126 15.72 13.91 4.97
N ASP A 127 16.47 12.93 5.47
CA ASP A 127 17.86 12.70 5.07
C ASP A 127 17.92 11.59 4.03
N ARG A 128 18.25 11.98 2.80
CA ARG A 128 18.57 11.05 1.71
C ARG A 128 20.07 10.80 1.69
N SER A 129 20.48 9.58 1.99
CA SER A 129 21.88 9.14 1.84
C SER A 129 22.03 8.40 0.53
N ALA A 130 22.72 9.00 -0.46
CA ALA A 130 23.19 8.26 -1.61
C ALA A 130 24.39 7.42 -1.17
N ASN A 131 24.32 6.11 -1.35
CA ASN A 131 25.47 5.23 -1.25
C ASN A 131 26.13 5.10 -2.62
#